data_AF-A0A8T1Q6U2-F1
#
_entry.id   AF-A0A8T1Q6U2-F1
#
_cell.length_a   1.000
_cell.length_b   1.000
_cell.length_c   1.000
_cell.angle_alpha   90.00
_cell.angle_beta   90.00
_cell.angle_gamma   90.00
#
_symmetry.space_group_name_H-M   'P 1'
#
loop_
_entity.id
_entity.type
_entity.pdbx_description
1 polymer ?
#
loop_
_entity_poly.entity_id
_entity_poly.type
_entity_poly.pdbx_seq_one_letter_code
_entity_poly.pdbx_strand_id
1 'polypeptide(L)'
;MPVRKDDEIQVVRGTFKGSEGNVAQVITCEKVNSSIVNVGINPSKVVITKLHLDKDRKSLLDRKAKGCSVADKDKGSKFTTKVII
;
A
#
# COMPACT_ATOMS: atom_id res chain seq x y z
N MET A 1 -0.07 -4.12 -2.90
CA MET A 1 -1.13 -3.90 -3.91
C MET A 1 -0.60 -2.90 -4.93
N PRO A 2 -0.85 -3.02 -6.25
CA PRO A 2 -0.49 -1.97 -7.19
C PRO A 2 -1.28 -0.68 -6.92
N VAL A 3 -0.60 0.46 -6.95
CA VAL A 3 -1.19 1.79 -6.74
C VAL A 3 -1.89 2.23 -8.03
N ARG A 4 -3.11 2.80 -7.95
CA ARG A 4 -3.86 3.35 -9.09
C ARG A 4 -4.16 4.84 -8.90
N LYS A 5 -4.54 5.49 -10.01
CA LYS A 5 -5.20 6.80 -9.97
C LYS A 5 -6.48 6.64 -9.13
N ASP A 6 -6.75 7.61 -8.27
CA ASP A 6 -7.89 7.65 -7.34
C ASP A 6 -7.84 6.71 -6.12
N ASP A 7 -6.70 6.04 -5.87
CA ASP A 7 -6.45 5.48 -4.54
C ASP A 7 -6.09 6.63 -3.57
N GLU A 8 -6.68 6.62 -2.37
CA GLU A 8 -6.26 7.51 -1.29
C GLU A 8 -5.02 6.95 -0.61
N ILE A 9 -4.08 7.84 -0.33
CA ILE A 9 -2.78 7.49 0.18
C ILE A 9 -2.35 8.41 1.32
N GLN A 10 -1.56 7.84 2.22
CA GLN A 10 -0.87 8.54 3.29
C GLN A 10 0.64 8.34 3.14
N VAL A 11 1.41 9.42 3.27
CA VAL A 11 2.87 9.36 3.19
C VAL A 11 3.47 9.01 4.55
N VAL A 12 4.26 7.94 4.61
CA VAL A 12 4.84 7.43 5.87
C VAL A 12 6.31 7.82 6.02
N ARG A 13 7.01 8.08 4.91
CA ARG A 13 8.45 8.32 4.89
C ARG A 13 8.81 9.59 4.14
N GLY A 14 9.86 10.28 4.60
CA GLY A 14 10.42 11.48 3.97
C GLY A 14 9.84 12.79 4.50
N THR A 15 10.09 13.88 3.79
CA THR A 15 9.78 15.26 4.20
C THR A 15 8.28 15.52 4.33
N PHE A 16 7.45 14.86 3.53
CA PHE A 16 5.99 15.03 3.53
C PHE A 16 5.25 13.98 4.36
N LYS A 17 5.90 13.45 5.40
CA LYS A 17 5.29 12.45 6.29
C LYS A 17 4.04 13.02 6.95
N GLY A 18 2.96 12.24 6.96
CA GLY A 18 1.69 12.61 7.58
C GLY A 18 0.74 13.37 6.65
N SER A 19 1.18 13.73 5.45
CA SER A 19 0.28 14.26 4.42
C SER A 19 -0.56 13.13 3.80
N GLU A 20 -1.83 13.43 3.57
CA GLU A 20 -2.80 12.57 2.91
C GLU A 20 -3.22 13.18 1.57
N GLY A 21 -3.52 12.34 0.60
CA GLY A 21 -3.96 12.81 -0.72
C GLY A 21 -4.32 11.68 -1.66
N ASN A 22 -4.72 12.04 -2.88
CA ASN A 22 -4.91 11.07 -3.97
C ASN A 22 -3.61 10.91 -4.77
N VAL A 23 -3.40 9.73 -5.35
CA VAL A 23 -2.20 9.37 -6.13
C VAL A 23 -1.92 10.31 -7.32
N ALA A 24 -2.93 11.02 -7.84
CA ALA A 24 -2.74 11.98 -8.93
C ALA A 24 -2.26 13.36 -8.43
N GLN A 25 -2.63 13.77 -7.21
CA GLN A 25 -2.23 15.03 -6.59
C GLN A 25 -1.44 14.74 -5.31
N VAL A 26 -0.22 14.26 -5.48
CA VAL A 26 0.60 13.86 -4.34
C VAL A 26 1.38 15.08 -3.86
N ILE A 27 0.71 15.86 -3.03
CA ILE A 27 1.27 16.96 -2.23
C ILE A 27 1.69 18.19 -3.04
N THR A 28 0.98 19.26 -2.76
CA THR A 28 1.18 20.61 -3.26
C THR A 28 2.29 21.27 -2.45
N CYS A 29 3.42 21.58 -3.09
CA CYS A 29 4.39 22.51 -2.53
C CYS A 29 4.14 23.89 -3.13
N GLU A 30 4.10 24.90 -2.27
CA GLU A 30 4.06 26.29 -2.71
C GLU A 30 5.48 26.73 -3.06
N LYS A 31 5.67 27.16 -4.30
CA LYS A 31 6.93 27.73 -4.76
C LYS A 31 7.01 29.21 -4.34
N VAL A 32 8.20 29.79 -4.27
CA VAL A 32 8.42 31.23 -3.93
C VAL A 32 7.64 32.22 -4.81
N ASN A 33 7.10 31.78 -5.94
CA ASN A 33 6.24 32.55 -6.83
C ASN A 33 4.74 32.25 -6.62
N SER A 34 4.35 31.73 -5.46
CA SER A 34 2.98 31.35 -5.07
C SER A 34 2.25 30.40 -6.04
N SER A 35 2.99 29.71 -6.89
CA SER A 35 2.44 28.66 -7.75
C SER A 35 2.45 27.33 -7.02
N ILE A 36 1.37 26.56 -7.16
CA ILE A 36 1.25 25.23 -6.60
C ILE A 36 1.87 24.22 -7.57
N VAL A 37 2.89 23.48 -7.11
CA VAL A 37 3.53 22.41 -7.89
C VAL A 37 3.36 21.08 -7.16
N ASN A 38 3.00 20.04 -7.91
CA ASN A 38 2.88 18.68 -7.42
C ASN A 38 4.27 18.04 -7.29
N VAL A 39 4.60 17.50 -6.12
CA VAL A 39 5.87 16.79 -5.91
C VAL A 39 5.71 15.31 -6.20
N GLY A 40 6.57 14.76 -7.05
CA GLY A 40 6.58 13.32 -7.33
C GLY A 40 7.06 12.51 -6.12
N ILE A 41 6.20 11.66 -5.56
CA ILE A 41 6.55 10.74 -4.47
C ILE A 41 6.61 9.30 -4.99
N ASN A 42 7.66 8.57 -4.60
CA ASN A 42 7.77 7.15 -4.93
C ASN A 42 6.73 6.33 -4.13
N PRO A 43 6.03 5.38 -4.76
CA PRO A 43 4.99 4.57 -4.10
C PRO A 43 5.49 3.77 -2.89
N SER A 44 6.79 3.45 -2.80
CA SER A 44 7.36 2.75 -1.63
C SER A 44 7.39 3.58 -0.35
N LYS A 45 7.19 4.90 -0.45
CA LYS A 45 7.15 5.84 0.69
C LYS A 45 5.72 6.09 1.18
N VAL A 46 4.76 5.40 0.58
CA VAL A 46 3.33 5.68 0.66
C VAL A 46 2.58 4.42 1.10
N VAL A 47 1.54 4.61 1.91
CA VAL A 47 0.60 3.56 2.31
C VAL A 47 -0.77 3.91 1.75
N ILE A 48 -1.47 2.92 1.18
CA ILE A 48 -2.82 3.09 0.65
C ILE A 48 -3.81 2.99 1.81
N THR A 49 -4.62 4.03 2.01
CA THR A 49 -5.63 4.10 3.08
C THR A 49 -7.00 3.64 2.57
N LYS A 50 -7.46 4.15 1.42
CA LYS A 50 -8.69 3.72 0.76
C LYS A 50 -8.41 3.25 -0.66
N LEU A 51 -9.04 2.13 -1.03
CA LEU A 51 -8.86 1.48 -2.33
C LEU A 51 -10.01 1.84 -3.27
N HIS A 52 -9.70 2.23 -4.50
CA HIS A 52 -10.70 2.36 -5.56
C HIS A 52 -11.05 0.98 -6.14
N LEU A 53 -12.31 0.53 -6.01
CA LEU A 53 -12.70 -0.85 -6.32
C LEU A 53 -13.32 -1.02 -7.71
N ASP A 54 -12.50 -1.46 -8.66
CA ASP A 54 -12.92 -1.91 -9.99
C ASP A 54 -13.14 -3.44 -10.05
N LYS A 55 -13.80 -3.93 -11.11
CA LYS A 55 -13.99 -5.37 -11.39
C LYS A 55 -12.67 -6.15 -11.37
N ASP A 56 -11.63 -5.61 -12.01
CA ASP A 56 -10.32 -6.25 -12.08
C ASP A 56 -9.56 -6.17 -10.76
N ARG A 57 -9.79 -5.10 -9.97
CA ARG A 57 -9.13 -4.95 -8.67
C ARG A 57 -9.69 -5.94 -7.67
N LYS A 58 -11.01 -6.15 -7.66
CA LYS A 58 -11.68 -7.20 -6.87
C LYS A 58 -11.15 -8.58 -7.24
N SER A 59 -11.06 -8.88 -8.53
CA SER A 59 -10.47 -10.14 -9.03
C SER A 59 -9.02 -10.34 -8.58
N LEU A 60 -8.22 -9.27 -8.56
CA LEU A 60 -6.84 -9.30 -8.07
C LEU A 60 -6.76 -9.54 -6.56
N LEU A 61 -7.64 -8.88 -5.79
CA LEU A 61 -7.78 -9.06 -4.35
C LEU A 61 -8.14 -10.51 -4.02
N ASP A 62 -9.15 -11.08 -4.69
CA ASP A 62 -9.58 -12.46 -4.48
C ASP A 62 -8.47 -13.46 -4.80
N ARG A 63 -7.72 -13.24 -5.88
CA ARG A 63 -6.57 -14.07 -6.23
C ARG A 63 -5.45 -13.98 -5.19
N LYS A 64 -5.11 -12.77 -4.73
CA LYS A 64 -4.08 -12.58 -3.71
C LYS A 64 -4.49 -13.14 -2.34
N ALA A 65 -5.76 -13.01 -1.96
CA ALA A 65 -6.29 -13.56 -0.72
C ALA A 65 -6.23 -15.09 -0.72
N LYS A 66 -6.63 -15.73 -1.85
CA LYS A 66 -6.51 -17.19 -2.03
C LYS A 66 -5.05 -17.66 -2.05
N GLY A 67 -4.13 -16.88 -2.62
CA GLY A 67 -2.70 -17.24 -2.67
C GLY A 67 -1.95 -17.11 -1.33
N CYS A 68 -2.34 -16.15 -0.48
CA CYS A 68 -1.75 -16.02 0.86
C CYS A 68 -2.25 -17.10 1.83
N SER A 69 -3.54 -17.46 1.79
CA SER A 69 -4.11 -18.42 2.74
C SER A 69 -3.54 -19.84 2.64
N VAL A 70 -3.01 -20.24 1.47
CA VAL A 70 -2.26 -21.51 1.31
C VAL A 70 -0.82 -21.39 1.79
N ALA A 71 -0.13 -20.27 1.52
CA ALA A 71 1.27 -20.11 1.88
C ALA A 71 1.52 -19.86 3.39
N ASP A 72 0.56 -19.23 4.09
CA ASP A 72 0.67 -18.93 5.51
C ASP A 72 0.28 -20.12 6.41
N LYS A 73 -0.59 -21.03 5.93
CA LYS A 73 -0.96 -22.25 6.67
C LYS A 73 0.13 -23.32 6.66
N ASP A 74 0.94 -23.42 5.61
CA ASP A 74 2.01 -24.43 5.50
C ASP A 74 3.26 -24.15 6.35
N LYS A 75 3.42 -22.91 6.86
CA LYS A 75 4.57 -22.52 7.70
C LYS A 75 4.31 -22.61 9.20
N GLY A 76 3.06 -22.86 9.62
CA GLY A 76 2.66 -22.82 11.03
C GLY A 76 2.67 -24.14 11.80
N SER A 77 2.96 -25.30 11.18
CA SER A 77 2.75 -26.61 11.83
C SER A 77 3.95 -27.56 11.94
N LYS A 78 5.20 -27.11 11.68
CA LYS A 78 6.38 -28.00 11.64
C LYS A 78 7.39 -27.85 12.77
N PHE A 79 6.96 -27.57 13.99
CA PHE A 79 7.81 -27.80 15.17
C PHE A 79 7.34 -29.07 15.89
N THR A 80 7.95 -30.20 15.54
CA THR A 80 7.89 -31.43 16.31
C THR A 80 8.79 -31.28 17.53
N THR A 81 8.25 -31.50 18.73
CA THR A 81 9.06 -31.91 19.87
C THR A 81 8.59 -33.30 20.27
N LYS A 82 9.26 -34.34 19.74
CA LYS A 82 9.32 -35.64 20.40
C LYS A 82 10.16 -35.45 21.66
N VAL A 83 9.54 -35.22 22.81
CA VAL A 83 10.21 -35.42 24.10
C VAL A 83 9.99 -36.87 24.51
N ILE A 84 11.12 -37.58 24.51
CA ILE A 84 11.37 -38.89 25.10
C ILE A 84 11.20 -38.76 26.62
N ILE A 85 10.26 -39.48 27.23
CA ILE A 85 10.39 -40.19 28.52
C ILE A 85 9.45 -41.39 28.47
#